data_AF-A0A4Y7RC20-F1
#
_entry.id   AF-A0A4Y7RC20-F1
#
_cell.length_a   1.000
_cell.length_b   1.000
_cell.length_c   1.000
_cell.angle_alpha   90.00
_cell.angle_beta   90.00
_cell.angle_gamma   90.00
#
_symmetry.space_group_name_H-M   'P 1'
#
loop_
_entity.id
_entity.type
_entity.pdbx_description
1 polymer ?
#
loop_
_entity_poly.entity_id
_entity_poly.type
_entity_poly.pdbx_seq_one_letter_code
_entity_poly.pdbx_strand_id
1 'polypeptide(L)'
;ENVAIFWDYENCAIPANLSGYEVAEAIRCIAREFGSVTLFKAYLEVSEQVLSPRSMSLRSELQASGVSLTDCPHNGRKDVADKMMLGESEPLSREGIH
;
A
#
# COMPACT_ATOMS: atom_id res chain seq x y z
N GLU A 1 19.19 6.12 -4.75
CA GLU A 1 18.57 5.23 -3.76
C GLU A 1 17.20 4.78 -4.27
N ASN A 2 16.77 3.58 -3.92
CA ASN A 2 15.48 3.00 -4.35
C ASN A 2 14.57 2.90 -3.12
N VAL A 3 13.29 3.25 -3.27
CA VAL A 3 12.30 3.30 -2.18
C VAL A 3 11.14 2.36 -2.49
N ALA A 4 10.79 1.53 -1.51
CA ALA A 4 9.58 0.73 -1.52
C ALA A 4 8.59 1.29 -0.50
N ILE A 5 7.34 1.43 -0.90
CA ILE A 5 6.24 1.91 -0.07
C ILE A 5 5.34 0.72 0.26
N PHE A 6 5.15 0.51 1.56
CA PHE A 6 4.24 -0.49 2.10
C PHE A 6 3.21 0.23 2.96
N TRP A 7 1.95 0.17 2.54
CA TRP A 7 0.87 0.91 3.18
C TRP A 7 -0.17 -0.03 3.75
N ASP A 8 -0.34 0.02 5.07
CA ASP A 8 -1.48 -0.58 5.76
C ASP A 8 -2.68 0.37 5.70
N TYR A 9 -3.66 0.04 4.85
CA TYR A 9 -4.83 0.88 4.63
C TYR A 9 -5.77 0.93 5.84
N GLU A 10 -5.85 -0.13 6.65
CA GLU A 10 -6.74 -0.20 7.83
C GLU A 10 -6.27 0.78 8.91
N ASN A 11 -4.97 0.77 9.22
CA ASN A 11 -4.41 1.67 10.23
C ASN A 11 -4.27 3.11 9.74
N CYS A 12 -4.12 3.32 8.42
CA CYS A 12 -3.94 4.62 7.79
C CYS A 12 -4.98 4.86 6.69
N ALA A 13 -6.27 4.82 7.08
CA ALA A 13 -7.38 4.99 6.15
C ALA A 13 -7.42 6.40 5.54
N ILE A 14 -7.85 6.45 4.28
CA ILE A 14 -7.95 7.71 3.54
C ILE A 14 -9.15 8.52 4.04
N PRO A 15 -8.98 9.82 4.34
CA PRO A 15 -10.09 10.73 4.62
C PRO A 15 -11.18 10.71 3.54
N ALA A 16 -12.44 10.82 3.96
CA ALA A 16 -13.59 10.71 3.08
C ALA A 16 -13.73 11.85 2.01
N ASN A 17 -12.79 12.77 1.93
CA ASN A 17 -12.78 13.85 0.95
C ASN A 17 -11.64 13.74 -0.09
N LEU A 18 -10.79 12.71 0.00
CA LEU A 18 -9.67 12.53 -0.91
C LEU A 18 -9.89 11.33 -1.84
N SER A 19 -9.43 11.47 -3.08
CA SER A 19 -9.35 10.39 -4.06
C SER A 19 -8.10 9.53 -3.87
N GLY A 20 -8.13 8.31 -4.43
CA GLY A 20 -6.97 7.42 -4.44
C GLY A 20 -5.79 8.02 -5.20
N TYR A 21 -6.06 8.82 -6.24
CA TYR A 21 -5.05 9.54 -7.00
C TYR A 21 -4.29 10.56 -6.15
N GLU A 22 -5.02 11.41 -5.42
CA GLU A 22 -4.43 12.46 -4.59
C GLU A 22 -3.54 11.88 -3.49
N VAL A 23 -4.01 10.82 -2.84
CA VAL A 23 -3.26 10.19 -1.76
C VAL A 23 -2.04 9.45 -2.30
N ALA A 24 -2.18 8.69 -3.39
CA ALA A 24 -1.06 7.97 -3.98
C ALA A 24 0.03 8.95 -4.45
N GLU A 25 -0.35 10.07 -5.07
CA GLU A 25 0.65 11.06 -5.51
C GLU A 25 1.27 11.80 -4.32
N ALA A 26 0.51 12.15 -3.29
CA ALA A 26 1.07 12.77 -2.09
C ALA A 26 2.12 11.88 -1.41
N ILE A 27 1.81 10.59 -1.21
CA ILE A 27 2.75 9.62 -0.63
C ILE A 27 3.99 9.48 -1.52
N ARG A 28 3.79 9.38 -2.84
CA ARG A 28 4.90 9.26 -3.80
C ARG A 28 5.80 10.50 -3.80
N CYS A 29 5.22 11.70 -3.73
CA CYS A 29 5.97 12.95 -3.66
C CYS A 29 6.90 12.98 -2.44
N ILE A 30 6.40 12.57 -1.28
CA ILE A 30 7.21 12.48 -0.06
C ILE A 30 8.28 11.39 -0.23
N ALA A 31 7.92 10.20 -0.72
CA ALA A 31 8.86 9.10 -0.91
C ALA A 31 9.99 9.42 -1.91
N ARG A 32 9.72 10.28 -2.91
CA ARG A 32 10.73 10.74 -3.89
C ARG A 32 11.87 11.53 -3.25
N GLU A 33 11.66 12.14 -2.09
CA GLU A 33 12.73 12.82 -1.34
C GLU A 33 13.78 11.82 -0.81
N PHE A 34 13.40 10.55 -0.67
CA PHE A 34 14.27 9.46 -0.20
C PHE A 34 14.83 8.59 -1.34
N GLY A 35 14.40 8.80 -2.59
CA GLY A 35 14.88 8.05 -3.75
C GLY A 35 13.81 7.72 -4.78
N SER A 36 14.16 6.91 -5.78
CA SER A 36 13.21 6.49 -6.82
C SER A 36 12.26 5.44 -6.27
N VAL A 37 10.95 5.68 -6.35
CA VAL A 37 9.93 4.71 -5.90
C VAL A 37 9.90 3.52 -6.87
N THR A 38 10.35 2.36 -6.40
CA THR A 38 10.40 1.11 -7.18
C THR A 38 9.23 0.17 -6.88
N LEU A 39 8.62 0.31 -5.70
CA LEU A 39 7.46 -0.47 -5.29
C LEU A 39 6.48 0.41 -4.53
N PHE A 40 5.19 0.28 -4.82
CA PHE A 40 4.12 0.89 -4.03
C PHE A 40 3.01 -0.12 -3.85
N LYS A 41 2.88 -0.64 -2.63
CA LYS A 41 1.93 -1.68 -2.27
C LYS A 41 1.04 -1.21 -1.14
N ALA A 42 -0.26 -1.42 -1.28
CA ALA A 42 -1.24 -1.19 -0.23
C ALA A 42 -1.88 -2.53 0.17
N TYR A 43 -1.94 -2.79 1.46
CA TYR A 43 -2.56 -3.97 2.04
C TYR A 43 -3.94 -3.58 2.56
N LEU A 44 -4.96 -4.31 2.10
CA LEU A 44 -6.35 -4.06 2.46
C LEU A 44 -6.93 -5.33 3.08
N GLU A 45 -7.69 -5.18 4.16
CA GLU A 45 -8.49 -6.26 4.70
C GLU A 45 -9.77 -6.42 3.88
N VAL A 46 -10.09 -7.66 3.48
CA VAL A 46 -11.36 -7.95 2.81
C VAL A 46 -12.47 -7.99 3.86
N SER A 47 -13.03 -6.84 4.19
CA SER A 47 -14.20 -6.69 5.06
C SER A 47 -15.44 -6.23 4.29
N GLU A 48 -16.63 -6.27 4.90
CA GLU A 48 -17.87 -5.76 4.28
C GLU A 48 -17.75 -4.28 3.87
N GLN A 49 -16.84 -3.51 4.48
CA GLN A 49 -16.57 -2.12 4.09
C GLN A 49 -15.93 -2.01 2.69
N VAL A 50 -15.26 -3.06 2.21
CA VAL A 50 -14.67 -3.11 0.86
C VAL A 50 -15.75 -3.19 -0.23
N LEU A 51 -16.96 -3.62 0.11
CA LEU A 51 -18.09 -3.74 -0.81
C LEU A 51 -18.86 -2.42 -1.02
N SER A 52 -18.47 -1.34 -0.34
CA SER A 52 -19.05 -0.03 -0.60
C SER A 52 -18.70 0.46 -2.02
N PRO A 53 -19.64 1.10 -2.76
CA PRO A 53 -19.31 1.71 -4.05
C PRO A 53 -18.11 2.66 -3.96
N ARG A 54 -17.99 3.34 -2.82
CA ARG A 54 -16.89 4.26 -2.54
C ARG A 54 -15.55 3.56 -2.42
N SER A 55 -15.47 2.46 -1.67
CA SER A 55 -14.23 1.69 -1.51
C SER A 55 -13.82 1.05 -2.83
N MET A 56 -14.79 0.59 -3.63
CA MET A 56 -14.52 0.08 -4.98
C MET A 56 -13.92 1.15 -5.89
N SER A 57 -14.49 2.36 -5.91
CA SER A 57 -13.93 3.50 -6.64
C SER A 57 -12.51 3.79 -6.19
N LEU A 58 -12.29 3.91 -4.87
CA LEU A 58 -10.99 4.22 -4.31
C LEU A 58 -9.92 3.18 -4.68
N ARG A 59 -10.27 1.90 -4.65
CA ARG A 59 -9.37 0.81 -5.06
C ARG A 59 -9.01 0.92 -6.54
N SER A 60 -9.99 1.20 -7.39
CA SER A 60 -9.77 1.43 -8.82
C SER A 60 -8.80 2.59 -9.05
N GLU A 61 -9.00 3.71 -8.35
CA GLU A 61 -8.15 4.90 -8.44
C GLU A 61 -6.71 4.61 -7.99
N LEU A 62 -6.54 3.88 -6.89
CA LEU A 62 -5.22 3.46 -6.40
C LEU A 62 -4.49 2.55 -7.40
N GLN A 63 -5.19 1.55 -7.97
CA GLN A 63 -4.61 0.68 -8.99
C GLN A 63 -4.24 1.45 -10.25
N ALA A 64 -5.12 2.35 -10.71
CA ALA A 64 -4.85 3.23 -11.85
C ALA A 64 -3.65 4.17 -11.58
N SER A 65 -3.39 4.49 -10.31
CA SER A 65 -2.22 5.27 -9.89
C SER A 65 -0.93 4.46 -9.83
N GLY A 66 -0.96 3.16 -10.11
CA GLY A 66 0.20 2.26 -10.03
C GLY A 66 0.45 1.69 -8.63
N VAL A 67 -0.53 1.76 -7.72
CA VAL A 67 -0.47 1.10 -6.41
C VAL A 67 -0.92 -0.34 -6.56
N SER A 68 -0.08 -1.29 -6.14
CA SER A 68 -0.43 -2.70 -6.10
C SER A 68 -1.27 -2.98 -4.84
N LEU A 69 -2.52 -3.38 -5.03
CA LEU A 69 -3.41 -3.73 -3.92
C LEU A 69 -3.25 -5.21 -3.57
N THR A 70 -3.02 -5.51 -2.31
CA THR A 70 -2.94 -6.88 -1.80
C THR A 70 -4.03 -7.12 -0.78
N ASP A 71 -4.98 -7.96 -1.15
CA ASP A 71 -6.05 -8.39 -0.27
C ASP A 71 -5.50 -9.39 0.74
N CYS A 72 -5.57 -9.00 2.01
CA CYS A 72 -5.17 -9.83 3.13
C CYS A 72 -6.45 -10.38 3.78
N PRO A 73 -6.81 -11.67 3.54
CA PRO A 73 -7.90 -12.30 4.27
C PRO A 73 -7.46 -12.49 5.73
N HIS A 74 -7.72 -11.48 6.56
CA HIS A 74 -7.50 -11.56 7.99
C HIS A 74 -8.65 -12.34 8.61
N ASN A 75 -8.45 -13.62 8.89
CA ASN A 75 -9.35 -14.39 9.74
C ASN A 75 -9.18 -14.02 11.23
N GLY A 76 -9.00 -12.72 11.53
CA GLY A 76 -8.74 -12.16 12.86
C GLY A 76 -7.31 -12.33 13.41
N ARG A 77 -6.30 -12.64 12.58
CA ARG A 77 -4.89 -12.79 13.03
C ARG A 77 -4.00 -11.66 12.54
N LYS A 78 -3.63 -10.79 13.48
CA LYS A 78 -2.82 -9.57 13.30
C LYS A 78 -1.41 -9.78 12.70
N ASP A 79 -0.92 -11.02 12.67
CA ASP A 79 0.49 -11.32 12.37
C ASP A 79 0.82 -11.51 10.87
N VAL A 80 -0.16 -11.46 9.97
CA VAL A 80 0.08 -11.78 8.54
C VAL A 80 0.61 -10.56 7.78
N ALA A 81 0.04 -9.37 7.99
CA ALA A 81 0.53 -8.13 7.38
C ALA A 81 1.97 -7.83 7.83
N ASP A 82 2.25 -7.93 9.14
CA ASP A 82 3.59 -7.72 9.70
C ASP A 82 4.63 -8.69 9.11
N LYS A 83 4.26 -9.98 8.95
CA LYS A 83 5.14 -10.97 8.31
C LYS A 83 5.36 -10.74 6.82
N MET A 84 4.35 -10.27 6.10
CA MET A 84 4.46 -10.00 4.66
C MET A 84 5.31 -8.75 4.41
N MET A 85 5.16 -7.69 5.21
CA MET A 85 6.02 -6.51 5.12
C MET A 85 7.48 -6.84 5.49
N LEU A 86 7.71 -7.60 6.57
CA LEU A 86 9.05 -8.05 6.93
C LEU A 86 9.67 -8.94 5.83
N GLY A 87 8.92 -9.92 5.32
CA GLY A 87 9.38 -10.84 4.28
C GLY A 87 9.67 -10.18 2.93
N GLU A 88 8.94 -9.13 2.54
CA GLU A 88 9.20 -8.38 1.30
C GLU A 88 10.32 -7.33 1.45
N SER A 89 10.55 -6.80 2.65
CA SER A 89 11.67 -5.88 2.92
C SER A 89 13.05 -6.57 2.95
N GLU A 90 13.08 -7.86 3.25
CA GLU A 90 14.32 -8.64 3.42
C GLU A 90 15.11 -8.89 2.10
N PRO A 91 14.49 -9.27 0.97
CA PRO A 91 15.22 -9.40 -0.30
C PRO A 91 15.72 -8.05 -0.85
N LEU A 92 14.98 -6.95 -0.64
CA LEU A 92 15.39 -5.60 -1.06
C LEU A 92 16.68 -5.12 -0.35
N SER A 93 16.94 -5.61 0.86
CA SER A 93 18.17 -5.30 1.61
C SER A 93 19.39 -6.08 1.12
N ARG A 94 19.19 -7.19 0.37
CA ARG A 94 20.29 -8.04 -0.12
C ARG A 94 20.75 -7.70 -1.53
N GLU A 95 19.94 -7.00 -2.33
CA GLU A 95 20.30 -6.62 -3.71
C GLU A 95 21.13 -5.33 -3.81
N GLY A 96 21.57 -4.76 -2.67
CA GLY A 96 22.48 -3.61 -2.62
C GLY A 96 23.98 -3.94 -2.67
N ILE A 97 24.37 -5.20 -2.94
CA ILE A 97 25.78 -5.61 -3.06
C ILE A 97 25.99 -6.29 -4.41
N HIS A 98 26.17 -5.50 -5.46
CA HIS A 98 27.04 -5.87 -6.58
C HIS A 98 27.49 -4.65 -7.38
#